data_AF-A0A2L1VE66-F1
#
_entry.id   AF-A0A2L1VE66-F1
#
_cell.length_a   1.000
_cell.length_b   1.000
_cell.length_c   1.000
_cell.angle_alpha   90.00
_cell.angle_beta   90.00
_cell.angle_gamma   90.00
#
_symmetry.space_group_name_H-M   'P 1'
#
loop_
_entity.id
_entity.type
_entity.pdbx_description
1 polymer ?
#
loop_
_entity_poly.entity_id
_entity_poly.type
_entity_poly.pdbx_seq_one_letter_code
_entity_poly.pdbx_strand_id
1 'polypeptide(L)'
;MNMLANISFDAAVFTSLEVMNVGVEDGVVQFSLSVQNAEHIYIVASVKGIEKNDTFEYGEGLDYQDWKDVDFIRMTVDSSSRPHVEDFEFVDAIDGQPFALTSTQIQAINEELEELAREEKINELRGG
;
A
#
# COMPACT_ATOMS: atom_id res chain seq x y z
N MET A 1 16.17 40.60 10.68
CA MET A 1 15.60 39.71 9.65
C MET A 1 15.98 38.29 10.03
N ASN A 2 15.05 37.51 10.58
CA ASN A 2 15.25 36.08 10.79
C ASN A 2 14.83 35.39 9.50
N MET A 3 15.81 34.87 8.75
CA MET A 3 15.54 33.92 7.69
C MET A 3 15.10 32.63 8.37
N LEU A 4 13.78 32.40 8.44
CA LEU A 4 13.24 31.06 8.62
C LEU A 4 13.67 30.30 7.37
N ALA A 5 14.75 29.53 7.49
CA ALA A 5 15.08 28.52 6.50
C ALA A 5 13.82 27.65 6.37
N ASN A 6 13.20 27.66 5.19
CA ASN A 6 12.35 26.55 4.77
C ASN A 6 13.30 25.35 4.69
N ILE A 7 13.46 24.65 5.81
CA ILE A 7 14.07 23.33 5.84
C ILE A 7 13.04 22.46 5.12
N SER A 8 13.20 22.33 3.81
CA SER A 8 12.66 21.20 3.09
C SER A 8 13.32 19.98 3.72
N PHE A 9 12.66 19.37 4.71
CA PHE A 9 13.04 18.04 5.13
C PHE A 9 12.80 17.17 3.89
N ASP A 10 13.87 16.77 3.21
CA ASP A 10 13.79 15.62 2.33
C ASP A 10 13.17 14.52 3.18
N ALA A 11 11.96 14.09 2.80
CA ALA A 11 11.23 13.10 3.57
C ALA A 11 12.14 11.87 3.74
N ALA A 12 12.10 11.22 4.91
CA ALA A 12 12.86 10.00 5.10
C ALA A 12 12.51 8.99 4.00
N VAL A 13 13.48 8.16 3.61
CA VAL A 13 13.28 7.13 2.60
C VAL A 13 13.95 5.85 3.08
N PHE A 14 13.17 4.79 3.27
CA PHE A 14 13.67 3.51 3.77
C PHE A 14 13.98 2.56 2.61
N THR A 15 15.02 2.88 1.84
CA THR A 15 15.33 2.20 0.57
C THR A 15 15.80 0.75 0.73
N SER A 16 16.25 0.36 1.92
CA SER A 16 16.75 -1.00 2.22
C SER A 16 15.67 -1.94 2.74
N LEU A 17 14.43 -1.47 2.91
CA LEU A 17 13.33 -2.26 3.44
C LEU A 17 12.32 -2.60 2.34
N GLU A 18 11.76 -3.79 2.41
CA GLU A 18 10.79 -4.34 1.47
C GLU A 18 9.38 -4.34 2.08
N VAL A 19 8.36 -4.24 1.23
CA VAL A 19 6.94 -4.19 1.64
C VAL A 19 6.47 -5.55 2.08
N MET A 20 5.78 -5.60 3.22
CA MET A 20 5.17 -6.80 3.81
C MET A 20 3.83 -6.45 4.46
N ASN A 21 2.94 -7.43 4.60
CA ASN A 21 1.68 -7.32 5.37
C ASN A 21 0.79 -6.14 4.96
N VAL A 22 0.51 -6.00 3.66
CA VAL A 22 -0.36 -4.94 3.14
C VAL A 22 -1.82 -5.27 3.47
N GLY A 23 -2.57 -4.26 3.91
CA GLY A 23 -4.00 -4.37 4.19
C GLY A 23 -4.72 -3.03 4.06
N VAL A 24 -6.04 -3.08 4.04
CA VAL A 24 -6.91 -1.90 4.00
C VAL A 24 -7.92 -1.98 5.13
N GLU A 25 -8.02 -0.90 5.90
CA GLU A 25 -9.06 -0.72 6.92
C GLU A 25 -9.63 0.69 6.77
N ASP A 26 -10.95 0.80 6.54
CA ASP A 26 -11.66 2.08 6.37
C ASP A 26 -10.98 3.08 5.37
N GLY A 27 -10.45 2.56 4.27
CA GLY A 27 -9.76 3.34 3.22
C GLY A 27 -8.34 3.79 3.59
N VAL A 28 -7.82 3.33 4.73
CA VAL A 28 -6.43 3.49 5.14
C VAL A 28 -5.65 2.25 4.72
N VAL A 29 -4.57 2.45 3.98
CA VAL A 29 -3.62 1.39 3.62
C VAL A 29 -2.64 1.25 4.77
N GLN A 30 -2.61 0.07 5.39
CA GLN A 30 -1.65 -0.32 6.41
C GLN A 30 -0.64 -1.29 5.79
N PHE A 31 0.62 -1.14 6.12
CA PHE A 31 1.67 -2.04 5.64
C PHE A 31 2.88 -1.99 6.57
N SER A 32 3.78 -2.95 6.40
CA SER A 32 5.09 -2.96 7.05
C SER A 32 6.21 -2.90 6.03
N LEU A 33 7.33 -2.29 6.41
CA LEU A 33 8.58 -2.35 5.68
C LEU A 33 9.59 -3.15 6.51
N SER A 34 10.21 -4.19 5.95
CA SER A 34 11.15 -5.03 6.70
C SER A 34 12.27 -5.58 5.80
N VAL A 35 13.36 -6.04 6.42
CA VAL A 35 14.38 -6.84 5.72
C VAL A 35 13.91 -8.30 5.71
N GLN A 36 13.84 -8.92 4.53
CA GLN A 36 13.50 -10.34 4.43
C GLN A 36 14.34 -11.20 5.38
N ASN A 37 13.67 -12.06 6.15
CA ASN A 37 14.27 -12.94 7.16
C ASN A 37 14.91 -12.23 8.37
N ALA A 38 14.58 -10.96 8.63
CA ALA A 38 14.99 -10.25 9.84
C ALA A 38 13.76 -9.69 10.58
N GLU A 39 13.16 -10.53 11.43
CA GLU A 39 11.91 -10.22 12.16
C GLU A 39 11.95 -8.91 12.96
N HIS A 40 13.13 -8.45 13.37
CA HIS A 40 13.30 -7.27 14.23
C HIS A 40 13.65 -5.98 13.47
N ILE A 41 13.88 -6.01 12.16
CA ILE A 41 14.19 -4.78 11.41
C ILE A 41 12.94 -4.39 10.64
N TYR A 42 12.14 -3.47 11.20
CA TYR A 42 10.88 -3.08 10.57
C TYR A 42 10.42 -1.65 10.87
N ILE A 43 9.46 -1.22 10.04
CA ILE A 43 8.58 -0.08 10.24
C ILE A 43 7.15 -0.56 9.96
N VAL A 44 6.21 -0.27 10.84
CA VAL A 44 4.77 -0.33 10.55
C VAL A 44 4.33 1.08 10.15
N ALA A 45 3.56 1.17 9.08
CA ALA A 45 3.12 2.45 8.55
C ALA A 45 1.70 2.40 8.01
N SER A 46 1.05 3.56 8.06
CA SER A 46 -0.25 3.75 7.44
C SER A 46 -0.29 5.00 6.57
N VAL A 47 -1.13 4.96 5.53
CA VAL A 47 -1.37 6.09 4.65
C VAL A 47 -2.81 6.06 4.14
N LYS A 48 -3.40 7.24 3.94
CA LYS A 48 -4.70 7.31 3.27
C LYS A 48 -4.56 6.80 1.83
N GLY A 49 -5.38 5.81 1.48
CA GLY A 49 -5.45 5.26 0.13
C GLY A 49 -6.06 6.25 -0.87
N ILE A 50 -5.70 6.08 -2.13
CA ILE A 50 -6.30 6.75 -3.27
C ILE A 50 -7.22 5.74 -3.96
N GLU A 51 -8.52 6.02 -3.97
CA GLU A 51 -9.50 5.19 -4.68
C GLU A 51 -9.29 5.25 -6.19
N LYS A 52 -9.33 4.07 -6.81
CA LYS A 52 -9.24 3.91 -8.25
C LYS A 52 -10.24 2.86 -8.73
N ASN A 53 -10.98 3.18 -9.78
CA ASN A 53 -11.79 2.20 -10.49
C ASN A 53 -10.88 1.34 -11.38
N ASP A 54 -11.11 0.05 -11.36
CA ASP A 54 -10.41 -0.93 -12.18
C ASP A 54 -11.38 -2.02 -12.65
N THR A 55 -10.92 -2.83 -13.60
CA THR A 55 -11.76 -3.85 -14.25
C THR A 55 -11.02 -5.16 -14.39
N PHE A 56 -11.71 -6.29 -14.19
CA PHE A 56 -11.18 -7.61 -14.52
C PHE A 56 -12.26 -8.51 -15.11
N GLU A 57 -11.85 -9.48 -15.94
CA GLU A 57 -12.75 -10.48 -16.47
C GLU A 57 -13.06 -11.56 -15.42
N TYR A 58 -14.34 -11.90 -15.28
CA TYR A 58 -14.80 -12.94 -14.39
C TYR A 58 -15.90 -13.80 -15.03
N GLY A 59 -15.80 -15.12 -14.89
CA GLY A 59 -16.84 -16.07 -15.23
C GLY A 59 -16.74 -17.34 -14.40
N GLU A 60 -17.88 -17.97 -14.12
CA GLU A 60 -17.92 -19.27 -13.42
C GLU A 60 -17.89 -20.41 -14.44
N GLY A 61 -16.72 -21.04 -14.62
CA GLY A 61 -16.56 -22.21 -15.48
C GLY A 61 -15.51 -22.04 -16.58
N LEU A 62 -15.43 -23.05 -17.46
CA LEU A 62 -14.43 -23.12 -18.54
C LEU A 62 -14.91 -22.48 -19.86
N ASP A 63 -16.18 -22.05 -19.94
CA ASP A 63 -16.69 -21.38 -21.13
C ASP A 63 -16.39 -19.88 -21.05
N TYR A 64 -15.31 -19.48 -21.72
CA TYR A 64 -14.87 -18.08 -21.79
C TYR A 64 -15.91 -17.15 -22.43
N GLN A 65 -16.94 -17.67 -23.13
CA GLN A 65 -18.01 -16.84 -23.70
C GLN A 65 -18.95 -16.26 -22.63
N ASP A 66 -18.97 -16.85 -21.42
CA ASP A 66 -19.78 -16.38 -20.30
C ASP A 66 -19.02 -15.44 -19.37
N TRP A 67 -17.73 -15.18 -19.64
CA TRP A 67 -16.92 -14.26 -18.88
C TRP A 67 -17.32 -12.82 -19.21
N LYS A 68 -17.38 -11.97 -18.18
CA LYS A 68 -17.76 -10.57 -18.30
C LYS A 68 -16.76 -9.68 -17.57
N ASP A 69 -16.59 -8.48 -18.08
CA ASP A 69 -15.86 -7.43 -17.37
C ASP A 69 -16.63 -7.06 -16.10
N VAL A 70 -15.93 -7.08 -14.98
CA VAL A 70 -16.43 -6.67 -13.67
C VAL A 70 -15.66 -5.45 -13.23
N ASP A 71 -16.40 -4.36 -13.00
CA ASP A 71 -15.88 -3.16 -12.37
C ASP A 71 -15.71 -3.38 -10.86
N PHE A 72 -14.61 -2.88 -10.32
CA PHE A 72 -14.36 -2.85 -8.89
C PHE A 72 -13.56 -1.61 -8.49
N ILE A 73 -13.64 -1.25 -7.21
CA ILE A 73 -12.86 -0.17 -6.62
C ILE A 73 -11.69 -0.82 -5.89
N ARG A 74 -10.50 -0.24 -6.04
CA ARG A 74 -9.33 -0.61 -5.26
C ARG A 74 -8.67 0.63 -4.67
N MET A 75 -7.93 0.42 -3.58
CA MET A 75 -7.04 1.42 -3.03
C MET A 75 -5.70 1.39 -3.76
N THR A 76 -5.06 2.54 -3.87
CA THR A 76 -3.72 2.70 -4.43
C THR A 76 -2.90 3.70 -3.63
N VAL A 77 -1.58 3.63 -3.78
CA VAL A 77 -0.63 4.65 -3.31
C VAL A 77 0.22 5.14 -4.48
N ASP A 78 0.75 6.35 -4.39
CA ASP A 78 1.64 6.92 -5.41
C ASP A 78 2.82 7.69 -4.79
N SER A 79 3.59 8.37 -5.63
CA SER A 79 4.77 9.14 -5.19
C SER A 79 4.43 10.37 -4.35
N SER A 80 3.17 10.79 -4.32
CA SER A 80 2.66 11.86 -3.46
C SER A 80 2.18 11.35 -2.10
N SER A 81 1.89 10.05 -1.98
CA SER A 81 1.55 9.41 -0.71
C SER A 81 2.68 9.61 0.33
N ARG A 82 2.30 9.99 1.55
CA ARG A 82 3.20 10.18 2.69
C ARG A 82 2.70 9.33 3.86
N PRO A 83 3.11 8.05 3.92
CA PRO A 83 2.83 7.21 5.07
C PRO A 83 3.50 7.75 6.32
N HIS A 84 2.89 7.48 7.47
CA HIS A 84 3.42 7.84 8.78
C HIS A 84 3.88 6.55 9.47
N VAL A 85 5.03 6.63 10.15
CA VAL A 85 5.51 5.57 11.03
C VAL A 85 4.55 5.43 12.22
N GLU A 86 4.11 4.22 12.51
CA GLU A 86 3.26 3.89 13.67
C GLU A 86 4.01 3.02 14.70
N ASP A 87 4.92 2.18 14.22
CA ASP A 87 5.82 1.37 15.06
C ASP A 87 7.12 1.09 14.30
N PHE A 88 8.21 0.85 15.01
CA PHE A 88 9.51 0.56 14.40
C PHE A 88 10.46 -0.13 15.37
N GLU A 89 11.31 -1.01 14.82
CA GLU A 89 12.36 -1.68 15.59
C GLU A 89 13.65 -1.75 14.76
N PHE A 90 14.79 -1.44 15.39
CA PHE A 90 16.13 -1.42 14.79
C PHE A 90 16.29 -0.60 13.49
N VAL A 91 15.41 0.38 13.26
CA VAL A 91 15.49 1.38 12.18
C VAL A 91 15.55 2.79 12.78
N ASP A 92 16.29 3.70 12.14
CA ASP A 92 16.32 5.11 12.52
C ASP A 92 15.05 5.81 12.02
N ALA A 93 13.99 5.69 12.82
CA ALA A 93 12.67 6.26 12.58
C ALA A 93 12.13 6.90 13.87
N ILE A 94 11.08 7.70 13.71
CA ILE A 94 10.39 8.36 14.81
C ILE A 94 8.89 8.11 14.64
N ASP A 95 8.18 7.85 15.73
CA ASP A 95 6.73 7.73 15.73
C ASP A 95 6.06 8.97 15.11
N GLY A 96 5.11 8.75 14.20
CA GLY A 96 4.44 9.79 13.42
C GLY A 96 5.28 10.43 12.32
N GLN A 97 6.52 9.98 12.07
CA GLN A 97 7.37 10.55 11.03
C GLN A 97 6.79 10.25 9.64
N PRO A 98 6.53 11.27 8.80
CA PRO A 98 6.19 11.05 7.41
C PRO A 98 7.42 10.65 6.61
N PHE A 99 7.26 9.70 5.68
CA PHE A 99 8.33 9.26 4.80
C PHE A 99 7.85 9.13 3.35
N ALA A 100 8.79 9.05 2.41
CA ALA A 100 8.50 8.80 1.00
C ALA A 100 8.73 7.32 0.67
N LEU A 101 7.84 6.77 -0.15
CA LEU A 101 7.96 5.43 -0.70
C LEU A 101 8.87 5.44 -1.92
N THR A 102 9.66 4.38 -2.07
CA THR A 102 10.39 4.12 -3.32
C THR A 102 9.42 3.63 -4.41
N SER A 103 9.83 3.71 -5.69
CA SER A 103 9.03 3.19 -6.79
C SER A 103 8.72 1.69 -6.65
N THR A 104 9.69 0.92 -6.15
CA THR A 104 9.53 -0.52 -5.91
C THR A 104 8.54 -0.79 -4.78
N GLN A 105 8.58 -0.01 -3.71
CA GLN A 105 7.59 -0.12 -2.62
C GLN A 105 6.18 0.26 -3.09
N ILE A 106 6.05 1.34 -3.88
CA ILE A 106 4.77 1.73 -4.48
C ILE A 106 4.20 0.61 -5.34
N GLN A 107 5.05 0.00 -6.17
CA GLN A 107 4.65 -1.11 -7.03
C GLN A 107 4.16 -2.30 -6.19
N ALA A 108 4.95 -2.75 -5.22
CA ALA A 108 4.62 -3.89 -4.38
C ALA A 108 3.33 -3.67 -3.57
N ILE A 109 3.15 -2.48 -2.98
CA ILE A 109 1.90 -2.15 -2.26
C ILE A 109 0.70 -2.22 -3.23
N ASN A 110 0.82 -1.62 -4.42
CA ASN A 110 -0.30 -1.56 -5.36
C ASN A 110 -0.64 -2.92 -5.99
N GLU A 111 0.32 -3.84 -6.13
CA GLU A 111 0.09 -5.21 -6.59
C GLU A 111 -0.75 -5.97 -5.54
N GLU A 112 -0.32 -5.95 -4.27
CA GLU A 112 -1.05 -6.59 -3.16
C GLU A 112 -2.47 -5.99 -2.96
N LEU A 113 -2.60 -4.65 -3.04
CA LEU A 113 -3.90 -3.99 -2.94
C LEU A 113 -4.85 -4.37 -4.08
N GLU A 114 -4.32 -4.63 -5.28
CA GLU A 114 -5.12 -5.10 -6.40
C GLU A 114 -5.59 -6.54 -6.19
N GLU A 115 -4.71 -7.42 -5.72
CA GLU A 115 -5.06 -8.81 -5.39
C GLU A 115 -6.15 -8.86 -4.31
N LEU A 116 -5.97 -8.15 -3.20
CA LEU A 116 -6.96 -8.08 -2.12
C LEU A 116 -8.34 -7.60 -2.61
N ALA A 117 -8.37 -6.52 -3.39
CA ALA A 117 -9.62 -5.96 -3.90
C ALA A 117 -10.29 -6.88 -4.93
N ARG A 118 -9.51 -7.59 -5.76
CA ARG A 118 -10.04 -8.62 -6.68
C ARG A 118 -10.62 -9.81 -5.91
N GLU A 119 -9.92 -10.31 -4.89
CA GLU A 119 -10.39 -11.42 -4.06
C GLU A 119 -11.69 -11.07 -3.34
N GLU A 120 -11.76 -9.89 -2.73
CA GLU A 120 -12.98 -9.37 -2.12
C GLU A 120 -14.12 -9.34 -3.14
N LYS A 121 -13.86 -8.79 -4.35
CA LYS A 121 -14.88 -8.72 -5.40
C LYS A 121 -15.35 -10.10 -5.85
N ILE A 122 -14.44 -11.05 -6.00
CA ILE A 122 -14.77 -12.44 -6.36
C ILE A 122 -15.64 -13.09 -5.28
N ASN A 123 -15.34 -12.86 -4.00
CA ASN A 123 -16.13 -13.38 -2.89
C ASN A 123 -17.54 -12.77 -2.86
N GLU A 124 -17.67 -11.45 -3.10
CA GLU A 124 -18.97 -10.80 -3.28
C GLU A 124 -19.80 -11.44 -4.40
N LEU A 125 -19.17 -11.69 -5.56
CA LEU A 125 -19.84 -12.30 -6.71
C LEU A 125 -20.33 -13.73 -6.43
N ARG A 126 -19.63 -14.46 -5.54
CA ARG A 126 -19.99 -15.81 -5.08
C ARG A 126 -21.04 -15.83 -3.97
N GLY A 127 -21.46 -14.67 -3.48
CA GLY A 127 -22.54 -14.54 -2.50
C GLY A 127 -22.10 -14.23 -1.06
N GLY A 128 -20.82 -13.90 -0.82
CA GLY A 128 -20.29 -13.51 0.50
C GLY A 128 -19.93 -14.69 1.38
#